data_AF-A0ABD2PRA4-F1
#
_entry.id   AF-A0ABD2PRA4-F1
#
_cell.length_a   1.000
_cell.length_b   1.000
_cell.length_c   1.000
_cell.angle_alpha   90.00
_cell.angle_beta   90.00
_cell.angle_gamma   90.00
#
_symmetry.space_group_name_H-M   'P 1'
#
loop_
_entity.id
_entity.type
_entity.pdbx_description
1 polymer ?
#
loop_
_entity_poly.entity_id
_entity_poly.type
_entity_poly.pdbx_seq_one_letter_code
_entity_poly.pdbx_strand_id
1 'polypeptide(L)'
;MSMVKEITFRILEVVLLTDISCQRDLTSNMVKDEKVKKAFKDLQHNGVEPKGEAKCRLTRHEAADWKSTFTAVTTNFFRALTLAFAIKNTDDEWEYTEEPHVSRRKEILARHPEIKKLMGHDPTIALVVLVEVFLQFCMMFFVQWYQPGWLLFLTLAYVVGATLNHSLGSAIHEIGHNLAFGHSYPKCNRVLSLVCNLPLGIPIAISYKKYHQEHH
;
A
#
# COMPACT_ATOMS: atom_id res chain seq x y z
N MET A 1 37.63 2.73 -5.13
CA MET A 1 36.66 2.86 -6.24
C MET A 1 36.02 1.53 -6.68
N SER A 2 36.75 0.40 -6.66
CA SER A 2 36.20 -0.92 -7.02
C SER A 2 35.26 -1.51 -5.95
N MET A 3 35.61 -1.42 -4.66
CA MET A 3 34.81 -1.99 -3.56
C MET A 3 33.42 -1.35 -3.40
N VAL A 4 33.30 -0.02 -3.57
CA VAL A 4 32.01 0.69 -3.46
C VAL A 4 31.09 0.30 -4.62
N LYS A 5 31.62 0.24 -5.86
CA LYS A 5 30.84 -0.23 -7.01
C LYS A 5 30.32 -1.65 -6.80
N GLU A 6 31.15 -2.51 -6.22
CA GLU A 6 30.79 -3.90 -5.96
C GLU A 6 29.75 -4.05 -4.84
N ILE A 7 29.85 -3.27 -3.77
CA ILE A 7 28.84 -3.24 -2.69
C ILE A 7 27.52 -2.65 -3.20
N THR A 8 27.55 -1.54 -3.93
CA THR A 8 26.32 -0.94 -4.50
C THR A 8 25.66 -1.91 -5.48
N PHE A 9 26.43 -2.58 -6.32
CA PHE A 9 25.92 -3.57 -7.26
C PHE A 9 25.29 -4.77 -6.54
N ARG A 10 25.95 -5.30 -5.51
CA ARG A 10 25.42 -6.42 -4.71
C ARG A 10 24.18 -6.04 -3.89
N ILE A 11 24.11 -4.80 -3.38
CA ILE A 11 22.92 -4.30 -2.70
C ILE A 11 21.76 -4.18 -3.69
N LEU A 12 22.00 -3.60 -4.86
CA LEU A 12 20.98 -3.47 -5.90
C LEU A 12 20.47 -4.85 -6.36
N GLU A 13 21.38 -5.81 -6.50
CA GLU A 13 21.07 -7.20 -6.83
C GLU A 13 20.23 -7.86 -5.74
N VAL A 14 20.58 -7.72 -4.46
CA VAL A 14 19.79 -8.27 -3.35
C VAL A 14 18.39 -7.66 -3.31
N VAL A 15 18.26 -6.33 -3.47
CA VAL A 15 16.97 -5.62 -3.44
C VAL A 15 16.07 -6.07 -4.59
N LEU A 16 16.60 -6.09 -5.82
CA LEU A 16 15.87 -6.57 -7.00
C LEU A 16 15.47 -8.04 -6.86
N LEU A 17 16.34 -8.89 -6.30
CA LEU A 17 16.06 -10.30 -6.11
C LEU A 17 14.99 -10.55 -5.04
N THR A 18 14.95 -9.75 -3.97
CA THR A 18 13.92 -9.91 -2.92
C THR A 18 12.53 -9.50 -3.39
N ASP A 19 12.43 -8.39 -4.13
CA ASP A 19 11.14 -7.90 -4.65
C ASP A 19 10.56 -8.88 -5.69
N ILE A 20 11.41 -9.31 -6.62
CA ILE A 20 11.04 -10.32 -7.63
C ILE A 20 10.66 -11.66 -6.98
N SER A 21 11.34 -12.08 -5.91
CA SER A 21 11.05 -13.37 -5.25
C SER A 21 9.71 -13.35 -4.52
N CYS A 22 9.35 -12.23 -3.88
CA CYS A 22 8.04 -12.08 -3.21
C CYS A 22 6.88 -12.16 -4.22
N GLN A 23 6.94 -11.42 -5.33
CA GLN A 23 5.92 -11.52 -6.39
C GLN A 23 5.90 -12.89 -7.08
N ARG A 24 7.05 -13.56 -7.18
CA ARG A 24 7.16 -14.90 -7.78
C ARG A 24 6.51 -15.98 -6.91
N ASP A 25 6.56 -15.87 -5.59
CA ASP A 25 5.98 -16.90 -4.70
C ASP A 25 4.45 -16.90 -4.72
N LEU A 26 3.82 -15.72 -4.75
CA LEU A 26 2.36 -15.56 -4.90
C LEU A 26 1.87 -16.16 -6.23
N THR A 27 2.56 -15.84 -7.32
CA THR A 27 2.23 -16.38 -8.65
C THR A 27 2.52 -17.89 -8.75
N SER A 28 3.59 -18.39 -8.12
CA SER A 28 3.90 -19.83 -8.15
C SER A 28 2.83 -20.68 -7.46
N ASN A 29 2.23 -20.20 -6.37
CA ASN A 29 1.19 -20.92 -5.66
C ASN A 29 -0.13 -20.94 -6.44
N MET A 30 -0.47 -19.85 -7.14
CA MET A 30 -1.58 -19.83 -8.09
C MET A 30 -1.37 -20.79 -9.27
N VAL A 31 -0.10 -20.96 -9.71
CA VAL A 31 0.26 -21.83 -10.83
C VAL A 31 0.26 -23.32 -10.47
N LYS A 32 0.14 -23.71 -9.20
CA LYS A 32 0.14 -25.14 -8.81
C LYS A 32 -1.25 -25.77 -8.80
N ASP A 33 -2.30 -25.00 -8.54
CA ASP A 33 -3.67 -25.53 -8.45
C ASP A 33 -4.42 -25.38 -9.79
N GLU A 34 -4.66 -26.51 -10.46
CA GLU A 34 -5.31 -26.54 -11.77
C GLU A 34 -6.76 -26.02 -11.73
N LYS A 35 -7.45 -26.19 -10.59
CA LYS A 35 -8.81 -25.65 -10.41
C LYS A 35 -8.79 -24.13 -10.31
N VAL A 36 -7.82 -23.57 -9.58
CA VAL A 36 -7.60 -22.13 -9.50
C VAL A 36 -7.27 -21.54 -10.87
N LYS A 37 -6.39 -22.18 -11.64
CA LYS A 37 -6.06 -21.74 -13.01
C LYS A 37 -7.30 -21.69 -13.89
N LYS A 38 -8.12 -22.74 -13.85
CA LYS A 38 -9.36 -22.82 -14.61
C LYS A 38 -10.33 -21.71 -14.19
N ALA A 39 -10.52 -21.51 -12.89
CA ALA A 39 -11.34 -20.43 -12.35
C ALA A 39 -10.88 -19.05 -12.85
N PHE A 40 -9.56 -18.78 -12.84
CA PHE A 40 -9.02 -17.51 -13.31
C PHE A 40 -9.26 -17.29 -14.81
N LYS A 41 -9.07 -18.34 -15.62
CA LYS A 41 -9.34 -18.31 -17.06
C LYS A 41 -10.83 -18.09 -17.36
N ASP A 42 -11.70 -18.73 -16.59
CA ASP A 42 -13.16 -18.56 -16.68
C ASP A 42 -13.57 -17.12 -16.32
N LEU A 43 -12.96 -16.52 -15.28
CA LEU A 43 -13.20 -15.12 -14.89
C LEU A 43 -12.68 -14.09 -15.91
N GLN A 44 -11.57 -14.38 -16.61
CA GLN A 44 -11.02 -13.51 -17.65
C GLN A 44 -11.87 -13.49 -18.92
N HIS A 45 -12.45 -14.64 -19.30
CA HIS A 45 -13.23 -14.77 -20.53
C HIS A 45 -14.73 -14.53 -20.34
N ASN A 46 -15.31 -14.93 -19.20
CA ASN A 46 -16.75 -14.93 -18.95
C ASN A 46 -17.09 -14.07 -17.73
N GLY A 47 -16.46 -12.90 -17.63
CA GLY A 47 -16.50 -11.99 -16.47
C GLY A 47 -17.80 -12.01 -15.67
N VAL A 48 -17.68 -11.95 -14.35
CA VAL A 48 -18.85 -11.93 -13.46
C VAL A 48 -19.43 -10.51 -13.46
N GLU A 49 -20.49 -10.30 -14.22
CA GLU A 49 -21.34 -9.10 -14.09
C GLU A 49 -22.18 -9.21 -12.81
N PRO A 50 -22.23 -8.14 -11.99
CA PRO A 50 -22.98 -8.14 -10.75
C PRO A 50 -24.48 -8.31 -11.03
N LYS A 51 -25.11 -9.32 -10.41
CA LYS A 51 -26.56 -9.51 -10.48
C LYS A 51 -27.25 -8.74 -9.35
N GLY A 52 -27.69 -7.52 -9.66
CA GLY A 52 -28.63 -6.75 -8.84
C GLY A 52 -28.03 -5.49 -8.22
N GLU A 53 -28.87 -4.46 -8.12
CA GLU A 53 -28.57 -3.18 -7.48
C GLU A 53 -28.28 -3.39 -5.98
N ALA A 54 -27.08 -3.07 -5.53
CA ALA A 54 -26.69 -3.20 -4.13
C ALA A 54 -27.36 -2.08 -3.31
N LYS A 55 -28.39 -2.44 -2.54
CA LYS A 55 -29.09 -1.52 -1.63
C LYS A 55 -28.33 -1.42 -0.32
N CYS A 56 -27.50 -0.38 -0.18
CA CYS A 56 -26.74 -0.10 1.03
C CYS A 56 -27.67 0.23 2.21
N ARG A 57 -27.59 -0.56 3.30
CA ARG A 57 -28.25 -0.25 4.57
C ARG A 57 -27.34 0.66 5.39
N LEU A 58 -27.52 1.97 5.23
CA LEU A 58 -26.91 2.97 6.10
C LEU A 58 -27.53 2.87 7.51
N THR A 59 -26.82 2.31 8.49
CA THR A 59 -27.12 2.61 9.90
C THR A 59 -26.44 3.92 10.26
N ARG A 60 -27.14 5.03 10.05
CA ARG A 60 -26.78 6.33 10.63
C ARG A 60 -27.27 6.36 12.08
N HIS A 61 -26.38 6.02 13.02
CA HIS A 61 -26.51 6.26 14.46
C HIS A 61 -25.05 6.36 14.96
N GLU A 62 -24.52 7.42 15.56
CA GLU A 62 -25.01 8.65 16.17
C GLU A 62 -23.95 9.73 15.91
N ALA A 63 -24.36 10.89 15.38
CA ALA A 63 -23.52 12.08 15.36
C ALA A 63 -24.04 13.02 16.46
N ALA A 64 -23.49 12.88 17.66
CA ALA A 64 -23.51 13.93 18.66
C ALA A 64 -22.37 13.73 19.66
N ASP A 65 -21.75 14.86 20.01
CA ASP A 65 -20.86 15.07 21.14
C ASP A 65 -19.34 14.97 20.91
N TRP A 66 -18.78 16.09 20.43
CA TRP A 66 -17.41 16.49 20.78
C TRP A 66 -17.38 18.03 20.97
N LYS A 67 -17.78 18.41 22.17
CA LYS A 67 -17.30 19.52 23.02
C LYS A 67 -16.53 20.71 22.42
N SER A 68 -17.02 21.87 22.87
CA SER A 68 -16.27 23.03 23.38
C SER A 68 -15.47 23.89 22.40
N THR A 69 -16.09 25.02 22.03
CA THR A 69 -15.59 26.39 22.28
C THR A 69 -14.17 26.45 22.85
N PHE A 70 -13.14 26.68 22.02
CA PHE A 70 -11.91 27.44 22.38
C PHE A 70 -10.88 27.65 21.23
N THR A 71 -11.13 27.26 19.98
CA THR A 71 -10.12 27.35 18.90
C THR A 71 -10.65 27.94 17.57
N ALA A 72 -11.40 29.04 17.64
CA ALA A 72 -12.15 29.57 16.50
C ALA A 72 -11.44 30.64 15.64
N VAL A 73 -10.16 30.96 15.88
CA VAL A 73 -9.50 32.09 15.18
C VAL A 73 -8.40 31.66 14.20
N THR A 74 -7.73 30.53 14.41
CA THR A 74 -6.65 30.04 13.52
C THR A 74 -7.11 29.04 12.46
N THR A 75 -8.28 28.43 12.64
CA THR A 75 -8.87 27.41 11.74
C THR A 75 -9.52 27.99 10.50
N ASN A 76 -9.81 29.30 10.45
CA ASN A 76 -10.50 29.94 9.33
C ASN A 76 -9.56 30.27 8.16
N PHE A 77 -8.31 30.67 8.41
CA PHE A 77 -7.36 31.04 7.35
C PHE A 77 -6.97 29.83 6.50
N PHE A 78 -6.51 28.74 7.14
CA PHE A 78 -6.12 27.53 6.41
C PHE A 78 -7.31 26.88 5.72
N ARG A 79 -8.51 26.86 6.34
CA ARG A 79 -9.72 26.37 5.65
C ARG A 79 -10.11 27.22 4.45
N ALA A 80 -10.05 28.55 4.55
CA ALA A 80 -10.35 29.43 3.44
C ALA A 80 -9.35 29.24 2.29
N LEU A 81 -8.07 29.10 2.61
CA LEU A 81 -7.02 28.81 1.62
C LEU A 81 -7.25 27.44 0.95
N THR A 82 -7.54 26.39 1.72
CA THR A 82 -7.83 25.06 1.17
C THR A 82 -9.06 25.06 0.25
N LEU A 83 -10.12 25.79 0.60
CA LEU A 83 -11.32 25.91 -0.22
C LEU A 83 -11.09 26.77 -1.48
N ALA A 84 -10.25 27.80 -1.40
CA ALA A 84 -9.91 28.65 -2.54
C ALA A 84 -9.11 27.92 -3.62
N PHE A 85 -8.27 26.95 -3.22
CA PHE A 85 -7.51 26.09 -4.13
C PHE A 85 -8.16 24.71 -4.37
N ALA A 86 -9.38 24.48 -3.87
CA ALA A 86 -10.09 23.24 -4.11
C ALA A 86 -10.48 23.17 -5.60
N ILE A 87 -9.84 22.26 -6.33
CA ILE A 87 -10.22 21.92 -7.70
C ILE A 87 -11.56 21.18 -7.60
N LYS A 88 -12.65 21.86 -7.98
CA LYS A 88 -13.95 21.22 -8.17
C LYS A 88 -14.03 20.76 -9.61
N ASN A 89 -13.84 19.46 -9.87
CA ASN A 89 -14.26 18.91 -11.13
C ASN A 89 -15.78 18.78 -11.07
N THR A 90 -16.48 19.33 -12.06
CA THR A 90 -17.95 19.26 -12.17
C THR A 90 -18.46 17.85 -12.45
N ASP A 91 -17.52 16.93 -12.74
CA ASP A 91 -17.78 15.59 -13.25
C ASP A 91 -17.55 14.52 -12.17
N ASP A 92 -17.16 14.94 -10.95
CA ASP A 92 -17.00 14.04 -9.80
C ASP A 92 -18.39 13.74 -9.21
N GLU A 93 -19.02 12.67 -9.68
CA GLU A 93 -20.26 12.14 -9.10
C GLU A 93 -19.94 11.19 -7.94
N TRP A 94 -20.44 11.51 -6.75
CA TRP A 94 -20.35 10.62 -5.59
C TRP A 94 -21.42 9.54 -5.69
N GLU A 95 -21.00 8.29 -5.89
CA GLU A 95 -21.90 7.15 -5.92
C GLU A 95 -22.06 6.55 -4.51
N TYR A 96 -23.28 6.56 -3.98
CA TYR A 96 -23.60 6.07 -2.64
C TYR A 96 -24.03 4.59 -2.62
N THR A 97 -23.84 3.88 -3.72
CA THR A 97 -24.05 2.42 -3.84
C THR A 97 -22.91 1.67 -3.15
N GLU A 98 -23.15 0.40 -2.75
CA GLU A 98 -22.02 -0.41 -2.25
C GLU A 98 -20.93 -0.55 -3.31
N GLU A 99 -19.68 -0.62 -2.84
CA GLU A 99 -18.51 -0.87 -3.68
C GLU A 99 -18.74 -2.14 -4.53
N PRO A 100 -18.61 -2.06 -5.86
CA PRO A 100 -18.88 -3.18 -6.75
C PRO A 100 -17.94 -4.37 -6.51
N HIS A 101 -16.80 -4.15 -5.85
CA HIS A 101 -15.85 -5.19 -5.48
C HIS A 101 -16.41 -6.14 -4.42
N VAL A 102 -17.25 -5.68 -3.50
CA VAL A 102 -17.84 -6.53 -2.44
C VAL A 102 -18.85 -7.52 -3.03
N SER A 103 -19.77 -7.03 -3.89
CA SER A 103 -20.76 -7.88 -4.56
C SER A 103 -20.08 -8.87 -5.50
N ARG A 104 -19.14 -8.39 -6.32
CA ARG A 104 -18.37 -9.24 -7.24
C ARG A 104 -17.55 -10.30 -6.51
N ARG A 105 -16.93 -9.97 -5.37
CA ARG A 105 -16.20 -10.94 -4.55
C ARG A 105 -17.13 -12.05 -4.05
N LYS A 106 -18.34 -11.72 -3.59
CA LYS A 106 -19.32 -12.72 -3.12
C LYS A 106 -19.72 -13.68 -4.25
N GLU A 107 -19.97 -13.15 -5.44
CA GLU A 107 -20.33 -13.96 -6.60
C GLU A 107 -19.19 -14.86 -7.09
N ILE A 108 -17.96 -14.33 -7.15
CA ILE A 108 -16.78 -15.12 -7.49
C ILE A 108 -16.58 -16.27 -6.50
N LEU A 109 -16.68 -15.99 -5.19
CA LEU A 109 -16.53 -17.02 -4.15
C LEU A 109 -17.66 -18.05 -4.15
N ALA A 110 -18.86 -17.68 -4.63
CA ALA A 110 -19.97 -18.62 -4.80
C ALA A 110 -19.74 -19.58 -5.98
N ARG A 111 -19.16 -19.10 -7.09
CA ARG A 111 -18.84 -19.93 -8.26
C ARG A 111 -17.56 -20.75 -8.08
N HIS A 112 -16.58 -20.18 -7.39
CA HIS A 112 -15.22 -20.71 -7.23
C HIS A 112 -14.75 -20.63 -5.77
N PRO A 113 -15.30 -21.48 -4.87
CA PRO A 113 -14.92 -21.48 -3.46
C PRO A 113 -13.44 -21.84 -3.21
N GLU A 114 -12.79 -22.52 -4.17
CA GLU A 114 -11.35 -22.84 -4.14
C GLU A 114 -10.46 -21.59 -4.04
N ILE A 115 -10.90 -20.45 -4.60
CA ILE A 115 -10.15 -19.19 -4.56
C ILE A 115 -9.99 -18.69 -3.13
N LYS A 116 -10.92 -19.02 -2.23
CA LYS A 116 -10.86 -18.60 -0.82
C LYS A 116 -9.58 -19.09 -0.13
N LYS A 117 -9.01 -20.21 -0.57
CA LYS A 117 -7.75 -20.76 -0.03
C LYS A 117 -6.55 -19.84 -0.29
N LEU A 118 -6.61 -19.03 -1.34
CA LEU A 118 -5.55 -18.09 -1.71
C LEU A 118 -5.68 -16.74 -1.00
N MET A 119 -6.84 -16.46 -0.40
CA MET A 119 -7.05 -15.25 0.39
C MET A 119 -6.41 -15.45 1.77
N GLY A 120 -5.23 -14.87 1.97
CA GLY A 120 -4.47 -14.96 3.21
C GLY A 120 -3.71 -13.68 3.51
N HIS A 121 -2.95 -13.70 4.60
CA HIS A 121 -1.96 -12.68 4.90
C HIS A 121 -0.57 -13.22 4.54
N ASP A 122 0.35 -12.32 4.21
CA ASP A 122 1.73 -12.66 3.90
C ASP A 122 2.68 -11.98 4.90
N PRO A 123 3.19 -12.72 5.91
CA PRO A 123 4.09 -12.16 6.90
C PRO A 123 5.49 -11.84 6.33
N THR A 124 5.83 -12.33 5.13
CA THR A 124 7.13 -12.05 4.50
C THR A 124 7.29 -10.57 4.17
N ILE A 125 6.18 -9.87 3.90
CA ILE A 125 6.13 -8.41 3.71
C ILE A 125 6.79 -7.68 4.89
N ALA A 126 6.53 -8.12 6.12
CA ALA A 126 7.13 -7.50 7.31
C ALA A 126 8.65 -7.64 7.33
N LEU A 127 9.18 -8.79 6.89
CA LEU A 127 10.61 -9.03 6.82
C LEU A 127 11.27 -8.17 5.73
N VAL A 128 10.65 -8.09 4.54
CA VAL A 128 11.15 -7.25 3.43
C VAL A 128 11.21 -5.78 3.86
N VAL A 129 10.14 -5.26 4.45
CA VAL A 129 10.09 -3.87 4.95
C VAL A 129 11.20 -3.59 5.96
N LEU A 130 11.41 -4.49 6.94
CA LEU A 130 12.45 -4.29 7.95
C LEU A 130 13.86 -4.29 7.33
N VAL A 131 14.11 -5.16 6.35
CA VAL A 131 15.38 -5.22 5.63
C VAL A 131 15.60 -3.95 4.81
N GLU A 132 14.60 -3.48 4.08
CA GLU A 132 14.69 -2.26 3.27
C GLU A 132 14.92 -1.02 4.13
N VAL A 133 14.18 -0.87 5.22
CA VAL A 133 14.36 0.24 6.17
C VAL A 133 15.78 0.21 6.76
N PHE A 134 16.23 -0.95 7.22
CA PHE A 134 17.59 -1.12 7.75
C PHE A 134 18.65 -0.76 6.70
N LEU A 135 18.47 -1.24 5.46
CA LEU A 135 19.37 -0.96 4.36
C LEU A 135 19.46 0.55 4.06
N GLN A 136 18.33 1.26 4.05
CA GLN A 136 18.32 2.71 3.86
C GLN A 136 19.08 3.44 4.98
N PHE A 137 18.94 3.01 6.24
CA PHE A 137 19.74 3.56 7.34
C PHE A 137 21.23 3.26 7.19
N CYS A 138 21.61 2.04 6.80
CA CYS A 138 23.01 1.70 6.52
C CYS A 138 23.58 2.59 5.41
N MET A 139 22.83 2.77 4.31
CA MET A 139 23.25 3.63 3.21
C MET A 139 23.43 5.09 3.65
N MET A 140 22.54 5.61 4.49
CA MET A 140 22.68 6.94 5.08
C MET A 140 24.03 7.07 5.82
N PHE A 141 24.39 6.10 6.66
CA PHE A 141 25.69 6.10 7.35
C PHE A 141 26.87 5.99 6.38
N PHE A 142 26.79 5.15 5.35
CA PHE A 142 27.87 5.00 4.36
C PHE A 142 28.07 6.26 3.51
N VAL A 143 26.99 6.92 3.08
CA VAL A 143 27.07 8.18 2.33
C VAL A 143 27.70 9.26 3.20
N GLN A 144 27.31 9.34 4.48
CA GLN A 144 27.89 10.28 5.43
C GLN A 144 29.39 10.02 5.68
N TRP A 145 29.81 8.76 5.73
CA TRP A 145 31.22 8.41 5.93
C TRP A 145 32.07 8.66 4.68
N TYR A 146 31.59 8.27 3.50
CA TYR A 146 32.34 8.32 2.25
C TYR A 146 32.36 9.71 1.61
N GLN A 147 31.36 10.56 1.86
CA GLN A 147 31.21 11.90 1.28
C GLN A 147 31.34 11.89 -0.25
N PRO A 148 30.44 11.17 -0.99
CA PRO A 148 30.51 11.10 -2.44
C PRO A 148 30.30 12.48 -3.07
N GLY A 149 30.97 12.73 -4.20
CA GLY A 149 30.72 13.92 -5.00
C GLY A 149 29.27 14.00 -5.49
N TRP A 150 28.79 15.23 -5.76
CA TRP A 150 27.38 15.53 -6.02
C TRP A 150 26.73 14.66 -7.10
N LEU A 151 27.44 14.39 -8.21
CA LEU A 151 26.90 13.56 -9.29
C LEU A 151 26.65 12.12 -8.85
N LEU A 152 27.61 11.52 -8.13
CA LEU A 152 27.47 10.15 -7.61
C LEU A 152 26.37 10.08 -6.55
N PHE A 153 26.28 11.09 -5.67
CA PHE A 153 25.20 11.19 -4.69
C PHE A 153 23.83 11.22 -5.36
N LEU A 154 23.64 12.08 -6.37
CA LEU A 154 22.38 12.18 -7.12
C LEU A 154 22.04 10.87 -7.84
N THR A 155 23.01 10.21 -8.47
CA THR A 155 22.76 8.92 -9.13
C THR A 155 22.37 7.84 -8.13
N LEU A 156 23.02 7.77 -6.96
CA LEU A 156 22.67 6.82 -5.91
C LEU A 156 21.27 7.10 -5.33
N ALA A 157 20.96 8.36 -5.06
CA ALA A 157 19.66 8.77 -4.54
C ALA A 157 18.54 8.47 -5.55
N TYR A 158 18.76 8.73 -6.83
CA TYR A 158 17.77 8.49 -7.87
C TYR A 158 17.58 7.01 -8.18
N VAL A 159 18.66 6.24 -8.33
CA VAL A 159 18.53 4.82 -8.69
C VAL A 159 18.18 3.98 -7.47
N VAL A 160 18.98 4.05 -6.40
CA VAL A 160 18.79 3.17 -5.25
C VAL A 160 17.69 3.71 -4.32
N GLY A 161 17.75 5.01 -4.02
CA GLY A 161 16.77 5.65 -3.13
C GLY A 161 15.36 5.63 -3.70
N ALA A 162 15.18 5.97 -4.99
CA ALA A 162 13.84 5.95 -5.58
C ALA A 162 13.27 4.53 -5.69
N THR A 163 14.09 3.52 -6.05
CA THR A 163 13.63 2.11 -6.11
C THR A 163 13.19 1.61 -4.74
N LEU A 164 14.00 1.84 -3.68
CA LEU A 164 13.61 1.43 -2.33
C LEU A 164 12.38 2.17 -1.82
N ASN A 165 12.25 3.47 -2.12
CA ASN A 165 11.07 4.24 -1.72
C ASN A 165 9.81 3.82 -2.49
N HIS A 166 9.94 3.41 -3.75
CA HIS A 166 8.84 2.85 -4.52
C HIS A 166 8.37 1.51 -3.94
N SER A 167 9.31 0.62 -3.62
CA SER A 167 9.02 -0.66 -2.95
C SER A 167 8.31 -0.44 -1.61
N LEU A 168 8.85 0.42 -0.74
CA LEU A 168 8.20 0.77 0.54
C LEU A 168 6.82 1.41 0.35
N GLY A 169 6.61 2.19 -0.72
CA GLY A 169 5.31 2.73 -1.09
C GLY A 169 4.29 1.63 -1.41
N SER A 170 4.68 0.63 -2.20
CA SER A 170 3.89 -0.58 -2.44
C SER A 170 3.66 -1.37 -1.15
N ALA A 171 4.66 -1.48 -0.28
CA ALA A 171 4.49 -2.15 1.00
C ALA A 171 3.48 -1.43 1.92
N ILE A 172 3.49 -0.09 1.95
CA ILE A 172 2.48 0.70 2.68
C ILE A 172 1.08 0.43 2.13
N HIS A 173 0.93 0.27 0.81
CA HIS A 173 -0.33 -0.13 0.19
C HIS A 173 -0.84 -1.47 0.75
N GLU A 174 -0.03 -2.51 0.66
CA GLU A 174 -0.41 -3.86 1.12
C GLU A 174 -0.65 -3.92 2.64
N ILE A 175 0.16 -3.20 3.43
CA ILE A 175 -0.05 -3.08 4.88
C ILE A 175 -1.34 -2.30 5.20
N GLY A 176 -1.72 -1.34 4.35
CA GLY A 176 -2.99 -0.62 4.42
C GLY A 176 -4.20 -1.56 4.39
N HIS A 177 -4.12 -2.60 3.56
CA HIS A 177 -5.07 -3.71 3.46
C HIS A 177 -4.94 -4.75 4.58
N ASN A 178 -4.07 -4.51 5.56
CA ASN A 178 -3.72 -5.43 6.65
C ASN A 178 -3.16 -6.77 6.14
N LEU A 179 -2.48 -6.78 5.00
CA LEU A 179 -1.99 -8.02 4.38
C LEU A 179 -0.77 -8.60 5.10
N ALA A 180 -0.02 -7.83 5.88
CA ALA A 180 1.18 -8.34 6.54
C ALA A 180 0.87 -9.30 7.73
N PHE A 181 0.01 -8.87 8.66
CA PHE A 181 -0.37 -9.69 9.83
C PHE A 181 -1.84 -10.13 9.83
N GLY A 182 -2.57 -9.83 8.76
CA GLY A 182 -3.99 -10.11 8.66
C GLY A 182 -4.87 -9.16 9.46
N HIS A 183 -6.18 -9.39 9.35
CA HIS A 183 -7.22 -8.55 9.94
C HIS A 183 -7.37 -8.74 11.45
N SER A 184 -6.84 -9.84 12.01
CA SER A 184 -6.86 -10.13 13.45
C SER A 184 -5.90 -9.23 14.24
N TYR A 185 -4.87 -8.67 13.59
CA TYR A 185 -3.84 -7.85 14.24
C TYR A 185 -3.65 -6.49 13.55
N PRO A 186 -4.68 -5.63 13.52
CA PRO A 186 -4.62 -4.35 12.80
C PRO A 186 -3.62 -3.36 13.45
N LYS A 187 -3.38 -3.48 14.76
CA LYS A 187 -2.38 -2.66 15.47
C LYS A 187 -0.96 -2.98 15.03
N CYS A 188 -0.63 -4.26 14.82
CA CYS A 188 0.68 -4.67 14.33
C CYS A 188 0.95 -4.14 12.92
N ASN A 189 -0.04 -4.23 12.03
CA ASN A 189 0.04 -3.63 10.70
C ASN A 189 0.26 -2.11 10.78
N ARG A 190 -0.42 -1.42 11.70
CA ARG A 190 -0.24 0.03 11.89
C ARG A 190 1.15 0.40 12.42
N VAL A 191 1.73 -0.39 13.32
CA VAL A 191 3.10 -0.15 13.78
C VAL A 191 4.09 -0.40 12.65
N LEU A 192 3.92 -1.48 11.89
CA LEU A 192 4.76 -1.78 10.73
C LEU A 192 4.68 -0.69 9.66
N SER A 193 3.50 -0.13 9.39
CA SER A 193 3.36 0.96 8.42
C SER A 193 4.08 2.24 8.86
N LEU A 194 4.14 2.52 10.17
CA LEU A 194 4.93 3.62 10.71
C LEU A 194 6.43 3.38 10.53
N VAL A 195 6.91 2.15 10.79
CA VAL A 195 8.31 1.77 10.56
C VAL A 195 8.68 1.89 9.08
N CYS A 196 7.81 1.41 8.19
CA CYS A 196 7.96 1.52 6.74
C CYS A 196 8.08 2.98 6.26
N ASN A 197 7.44 3.90 6.97
CA ASN A 197 7.42 5.32 6.63
C ASN A 197 8.65 6.09 7.13
N LEU A 198 9.44 5.54 8.06
CA LEU A 198 10.61 6.23 8.63
C LEU A 198 11.59 6.77 7.57
N PRO A 199 12.06 5.96 6.59
CA PRO A 199 13.01 6.44 5.59
C PRO A 199 12.39 7.41 4.56
N LEU A 200 11.06 7.46 4.42
CA LEU A 200 10.39 8.34 3.47
C LEU A 200 10.42 9.83 3.89
N GLY A 201 10.66 10.11 5.18
CA GLY A 201 10.75 11.48 5.73
C GLY A 201 9.44 12.27 5.76
N ILE A 202 8.40 11.83 5.07
CA ILE A 202 7.07 12.47 5.03
C ILE A 202 6.05 11.51 5.65
N PRO A 203 5.21 11.94 6.61
CA PRO A 203 4.26 11.08 7.30
C PRO A 203 3.05 10.72 6.43
N ILE A 204 3.20 9.74 5.54
CA ILE A 204 2.18 9.32 4.56
C ILE A 204 1.36 8.14 5.06
N ALA A 205 1.95 7.20 5.82
CA ALA A 205 1.33 5.91 6.13
C ALA A 205 -0.08 5.97 6.74
N ILE A 206 -0.38 6.92 7.63
CA ILE A 206 -1.70 7.04 8.27
C ILE A 206 -2.73 7.64 7.32
N SER A 207 -2.37 8.73 6.64
CA SER A 207 -3.23 9.38 5.65
C SER A 207 -3.52 8.44 4.49
N TYR A 208 -2.51 7.73 4.02
CA TYR A 208 -2.64 6.73 2.96
C TYR A 208 -3.67 5.67 3.35
N LYS A 209 -3.55 5.04 4.51
CA LYS A 209 -4.53 4.03 4.92
C LYS A 209 -5.97 4.56 4.93
N LYS A 210 -6.17 5.79 5.40
CA LYS A 210 -7.50 6.40 5.43
C LYS A 210 -8.04 6.66 4.02
N TYR A 211 -7.32 7.44 3.21
CA TYR A 211 -7.79 7.86 1.89
C TYR A 211 -7.82 6.72 0.88
N HIS A 212 -6.90 5.76 1.00
CA HIS A 212 -6.90 4.57 0.16
C HIS A 212 -8.10 3.67 0.44
N GLN A 213 -8.51 3.55 1.71
CA GLN A 213 -9.75 2.85 2.08
C GLN A 213 -11.02 3.61 1.67
N GLU A 214 -10.95 4.92 1.45
CA GLU A 214 -12.07 5.69 0.89
C GLU A 214 -12.11 5.60 -0.65
N HIS A 215 -10.97 5.25 -1.28
CA HIS A 215 -10.87 5.04 -2.72
C HIS A 215 -11.41 3.68 -3.18
N HIS A 216 -11.24 2.63 -2.36
CA HIS A 216 -11.95 1.35 -2.52
C HIS A 216 -13.36 1.48 -1.94
#